data_AF-A0A8T4WFB9-F1
#
_entry.id   AF-A0A8T4WFB9-F1
#
_cell.length_a   1.000
_cell.length_b   1.000
_cell.length_c   1.000
_cell.angle_alpha   90.00
_cell.angle_beta   90.00
_cell.angle_gamma   90.00
#
_symmetry.space_group_name_H-M   'P 1'
#
loop_
_entity.id
_entity.type
_entity.pdbx_description
1 polymer ?
#
loop_
_entity_poly.entity_id
_entity_poly.type
_entity_poly.pdbx_seq_one_letter_code
_entity_poly.pdbx_strand_id
1 'polypeptide(L)'
;MENVDLKDRRILYELDRNSRESFTQIGKKVGLHKNVVNYRIKRMQDKGIINDFYTVIDTFKLGYNSLRFYIVYQNTTPSIREEIISHFVENKFTWWVGSFEGEYDLAVVVWIKNLQEFYSFWESTLKKYHKYFKQQMFSLYEQLRLFRHSFLMIGEYNKKDREKFEITGGGKKLKTDEIDFQILSLLAKNARIPTVRIAEKLDMTVDTILSRIQNLESLDIIQAYRINVDYVKLGYHLFKVNLTLNDYSNRGKIINYIKYNPHLIMIDKAIGFYDLELDFHLKNLDHLRSVMDDISEKFPEDINCYNFVHDPIKHKMVYIPKQ
;
A
#
# COMPACT_ATOMS: atom_id res chain seq x y z
N MET A 1 2.44 -1.92 -24.42
CA MET A 1 1.42 -2.39 -23.46
C MET A 1 1.35 -3.91 -23.58
N GLU A 2 1.43 -4.64 -22.47
CA GLU A 2 1.32 -6.10 -22.51
C GLU A 2 -0.12 -6.50 -22.86
N ASN A 3 -0.29 -7.50 -23.73
CA ASN A 3 -1.62 -7.95 -24.13
C ASN A 3 -2.23 -8.82 -23.02
N VAL A 4 -3.01 -8.19 -22.14
CA VAL A 4 -3.72 -8.80 -21.01
C VAL A 4 -5.21 -8.77 -21.30
N ASP A 5 -5.81 -9.96 -21.46
CA ASP A 5 -7.21 -10.09 -21.83
C ASP A 5 -8.16 -9.96 -20.61
N LEU A 6 -9.47 -10.00 -20.87
CA LEU A 6 -10.49 -9.90 -19.81
C LEU A 6 -10.37 -11.03 -18.77
N LYS A 7 -9.97 -12.24 -19.16
CA LYS A 7 -9.81 -13.35 -18.22
C LYS A 7 -8.58 -13.14 -17.33
N ASP A 8 -7.49 -12.64 -17.89
CA ASP A 8 -6.30 -12.28 -17.12
C ASP A 8 -6.61 -11.19 -16.09
N ARG A 9 -7.36 -10.15 -16.49
CA ARG A 9 -7.81 -9.10 -15.57
C ARG A 9 -8.69 -9.64 -14.44
N ARG A 10 -9.63 -10.55 -14.75
CA ARG A 10 -10.45 -11.23 -13.72
C ARG A 10 -9.59 -12.11 -12.79
N ILE A 11 -8.55 -12.78 -13.30
CA ILE A 11 -7.60 -13.54 -12.48
C ILE A 11 -6.83 -12.58 -11.54
N LEU A 12 -6.32 -11.46 -12.04
CA LEU A 12 -5.65 -10.44 -11.23
C LEU A 12 -6.59 -9.90 -10.13
N TYR A 13 -7.85 -9.65 -10.46
CA TYR A 13 -8.87 -9.23 -9.50
C TYR A 13 -9.10 -10.27 -8.39
N GLU A 14 -9.26 -11.55 -8.72
CA GLU A 14 -9.45 -12.59 -7.71
C GLU A 14 -8.20 -12.82 -6.85
N LEU A 15 -7.00 -12.75 -7.45
CA LEU A 15 -5.75 -12.82 -6.70
C LEU A 15 -5.54 -11.60 -5.79
N ASP A 16 -5.98 -10.42 -6.21
CA ASP A 16 -5.96 -9.23 -5.36
C ASP A 16 -6.91 -9.36 -4.17
N ARG A 17 -8.01 -10.10 -4.32
CA ARG A 17 -8.92 -10.42 -3.22
C ARG A 17 -8.29 -11.41 -2.24
N ASN A 18 -7.81 -12.54 -2.72
CA ASN A 18 -7.09 -13.51 -1.91
C ASN A 18 -6.04 -14.23 -2.75
N SER A 19 -4.79 -13.82 -2.56
CA SER A 19 -3.69 -14.35 -3.35
C SER A 19 -3.25 -15.76 -2.94
N ARG A 20 -3.85 -16.36 -1.91
CA ARG A 20 -3.68 -17.78 -1.51
C ARG A 20 -4.75 -18.70 -2.09
N GLU A 21 -5.77 -18.17 -2.75
CA GLU A 21 -6.85 -18.97 -3.33
C GLU A 21 -6.30 -20.02 -4.32
N SER A 22 -6.93 -21.20 -4.32
CA SER A 22 -6.52 -22.30 -5.20
C SER A 22 -6.91 -22.01 -6.66
N PHE A 23 -6.12 -22.53 -7.60
CA PHE A 23 -6.41 -22.36 -9.04
C PHE A 23 -7.77 -22.95 -9.43
N THR A 24 -8.25 -23.96 -8.72
CA THR A 24 -9.59 -24.53 -8.92
C THR A 24 -10.69 -23.53 -8.54
N GLN A 25 -10.57 -22.87 -7.39
CA GLN A 25 -11.56 -21.89 -6.94
C GLN A 25 -11.56 -20.65 -7.84
N ILE A 26 -10.38 -20.11 -8.17
CA ILE A 26 -10.24 -19.02 -9.14
C ILE A 26 -10.85 -19.43 -10.49
N GLY A 27 -10.55 -20.64 -10.97
CA GLY A 27 -11.08 -21.19 -12.22
C GLY A 27 -12.60 -21.22 -12.27
N LYS A 28 -13.27 -21.63 -11.19
CA LYS A 28 -14.74 -21.59 -11.08
C LYS A 28 -15.29 -20.17 -11.23
N LYS A 29 -14.65 -19.17 -10.62
CA LYS A 29 -15.09 -17.76 -10.66
C LYS A 29 -14.86 -17.11 -12.03
N VAL A 30 -13.75 -17.43 -12.68
CA VAL A 30 -13.40 -16.82 -13.97
C VAL A 30 -13.85 -17.65 -15.18
N GLY A 31 -14.44 -18.83 -14.97
CA GLY A 31 -14.91 -19.73 -16.02
C GLY A 31 -13.76 -20.35 -16.81
N LEU A 32 -12.71 -20.83 -16.14
CA LEU A 32 -11.56 -21.49 -16.72
C LEU A 32 -11.18 -22.77 -15.94
N HIS A 33 -10.60 -23.75 -16.63
CA HIS A 33 -10.03 -24.92 -15.97
C HIS A 33 -8.78 -24.55 -15.15
N LYS A 34 -8.53 -25.22 -14.01
CA LYS A 34 -7.44 -24.91 -13.06
C LYS A 34 -6.05 -24.84 -13.72
N ASN A 35 -5.78 -25.68 -14.72
CA ASN A 35 -4.49 -25.70 -15.42
C ASN A 35 -4.30 -24.45 -16.29
N VAL A 36 -5.38 -23.92 -16.88
CA VAL A 36 -5.35 -22.68 -17.67
C VAL A 36 -5.12 -21.48 -16.78
N VAL A 37 -5.74 -21.45 -15.60
CA VAL A 37 -5.48 -20.42 -14.58
C VAL A 37 -4.01 -20.43 -14.16
N ASN A 38 -3.48 -21.60 -13.80
CA ASN A 38 -2.07 -21.74 -13.42
C ASN A 38 -1.11 -21.25 -14.53
N TYR A 39 -1.35 -21.66 -15.77
CA TYR A 39 -0.58 -21.20 -16.93
C TYR A 39 -0.61 -19.67 -17.08
N ARG A 40 -1.80 -19.04 -16.98
CA ARG A 40 -1.95 -17.59 -17.11
C ARG A 40 -1.28 -16.82 -15.99
N ILE A 41 -1.37 -17.28 -14.74
CA ILE A 41 -0.68 -16.68 -13.59
C ILE A 41 0.83 -16.75 -13.82
N LYS A 42 1.37 -17.93 -14.15
CA LYS A 42 2.81 -18.10 -14.41
C LYS A 42 3.28 -17.20 -15.55
N ARG A 43 2.55 -17.16 -16.66
CA ARG A 43 2.84 -16.26 -17.78
C ARG A 43 2.85 -14.79 -17.36
N MET A 44 1.92 -14.35 -16.50
CA MET A 44 1.91 -12.97 -15.99
C MET A 44 3.08 -12.69 -15.04
N GLN A 45 3.54 -13.68 -14.28
CA GLN A 45 4.77 -13.56 -13.48
C GLN A 45 6.02 -13.48 -14.38
N ASP A 46 6.12 -14.35 -15.39
CA ASP A 46 7.25 -14.40 -16.32
C ASP A 46 7.38 -13.08 -17.10
N LYS A 47 6.25 -12.43 -17.40
CA LYS A 47 6.19 -11.09 -18.01
C LYS A 47 6.41 -9.94 -17.02
N GLY A 48 6.58 -10.23 -15.73
CA GLY A 48 6.68 -9.25 -14.66
C GLY A 48 5.45 -8.35 -14.52
N ILE A 49 4.26 -8.86 -14.86
CA ILE A 49 2.98 -8.21 -14.54
C ILE A 49 2.65 -8.48 -13.08
N ILE A 50 2.87 -9.69 -12.58
CA ILE A 50 2.79 -10.04 -11.16
C ILE A 50 4.22 -10.15 -10.63
N ASN A 51 4.62 -9.23 -9.76
CA ASN A 51 5.97 -9.18 -9.20
C ASN A 51 6.13 -10.13 -8.02
N ASP A 52 5.17 -10.10 -7.09
CA ASP A 52 5.22 -10.90 -5.86
C ASP A 52 3.83 -11.09 -5.24
N PHE A 53 3.78 -11.93 -4.20
CA PHE A 53 2.61 -12.18 -3.37
C PHE A 53 2.95 -11.77 -1.94
N TYR A 54 2.22 -10.83 -1.38
CA TYR A 54 2.52 -10.27 -0.06
C TYR A 54 1.31 -10.33 0.88
N THR A 55 1.61 -10.30 2.17
CA THR A 55 0.60 -10.31 3.23
C THR A 55 0.43 -8.89 3.75
N VAL A 56 -0.82 -8.43 3.84
CA VAL A 56 -1.16 -7.14 4.44
C VAL A 56 -1.30 -7.36 5.95
N ILE A 57 -0.43 -6.68 6.70
CA ILE A 57 -0.32 -6.82 8.15
C ILE A 57 -0.70 -5.49 8.80
N ASP A 58 -1.60 -5.54 9.78
CA ASP A 58 -1.92 -4.39 10.62
C ASP A 58 -0.80 -4.19 11.65
N THR A 59 0.12 -3.28 11.35
CA THR A 59 1.25 -2.98 12.22
C THR A 59 0.87 -2.19 13.47
N PHE A 60 -0.29 -1.52 13.49
CA PHE A 60 -0.77 -0.82 14.69
C PHE A 60 -1.14 -1.83 15.78
N LYS A 61 -1.73 -2.97 15.40
CA LYS A 61 -1.99 -4.08 16.34
C LYS A 61 -0.72 -4.72 16.89
N LEU A 62 0.39 -4.61 16.17
CA LEU A 62 1.72 -5.01 16.64
C LEU A 62 2.38 -3.94 17.53
N GLY A 63 1.75 -2.77 17.70
CA GLY A 63 2.22 -1.66 18.53
C GLY A 63 3.13 -0.67 17.81
N TYR A 64 3.09 -0.62 16.48
CA TYR A 64 3.82 0.38 15.67
C TYR A 64 2.87 1.45 15.16
N ASN A 65 3.30 2.70 15.23
CA ASN A 65 2.65 3.81 14.52
C ASN A 65 3.34 4.02 13.16
N SER A 66 2.59 4.54 12.18
CA SER A 66 3.14 4.86 10.85
C SER A 66 3.23 6.37 10.68
N LEU A 67 4.46 6.87 10.53
CA LEU A 67 4.74 8.28 10.26
C LEU A 67 5.29 8.42 8.85
N ARG A 68 4.66 9.28 8.05
CA ARG A 68 5.16 9.70 6.75
C ARG A 68 5.82 11.07 6.86
N PHE A 69 6.86 11.28 6.08
CA PHE A 69 7.37 12.61 5.81
C PHE A 69 7.77 12.78 4.35
N TYR A 70 7.49 13.97 3.84
CA TYR A 70 7.87 14.44 2.52
C TYR A 70 9.04 15.41 2.65
N ILE A 71 9.99 15.34 1.71
CA ILE A 71 11.18 16.19 1.68
C ILE A 71 11.23 16.89 0.33
N VAL A 72 11.40 18.21 0.38
CA VAL A 72 11.77 19.04 -0.76
C VAL A 72 13.26 19.33 -0.65
N TYR A 73 14.02 19.02 -1.69
CA TYR A 73 15.46 19.22 -1.72
C TYR A 73 15.84 20.67 -2.05
N GLN A 74 17.03 21.05 -1.62
CA GLN A 74 17.77 22.22 -2.08
C GLN A 74 19.25 21.87 -2.15
N ASN A 75 20.00 22.53 -3.03
CA ASN A 75 21.46 22.42 -3.08
C ASN A 75 21.97 20.95 -3.20
N THR A 76 21.20 20.07 -3.82
CA THR A 76 21.55 18.65 -4.02
C THR A 76 22.07 18.37 -5.41
N THR A 77 22.99 17.42 -5.54
CA THR A 77 23.34 16.73 -6.78
C THR A 77 22.72 15.32 -6.81
N PRO A 78 22.67 14.62 -7.95
CA PRO A 78 22.20 13.23 -8.00
C PRO A 78 22.92 12.31 -7.00
N SER A 79 24.24 12.46 -6.81
CA SER A 79 25.03 11.69 -5.84
C SER A 79 24.58 11.95 -4.39
N ILE A 80 24.35 13.21 -4.02
CA ILE A 80 23.84 13.56 -2.68
C ILE A 80 22.43 13.00 -2.46
N ARG A 81 21.57 13.04 -3.48
CA ARG A 81 20.22 12.45 -3.41
C ARG A 81 20.29 10.95 -3.16
N GLU A 82 21.18 10.25 -3.85
CA GLU A 82 21.39 8.80 -3.66
C GLU A 82 21.89 8.47 -2.25
N GLU A 83 22.79 9.30 -1.69
CA GLU A 83 23.24 9.15 -0.30
C GLU A 83 22.08 9.30 0.70
N ILE A 84 21.25 10.33 0.51
CA ILE A 84 20.05 10.57 1.35
C ILE A 84 19.07 9.40 1.22
N ILE A 85 18.78 8.95 0.00
CA ILE A 85 17.91 7.80 -0.25
C ILE A 85 18.46 6.57 0.46
N SER A 86 19.76 6.28 0.32
CA SER A 86 20.44 5.14 0.95
C SER A 86 20.30 5.18 2.48
N HIS A 87 20.48 6.35 3.12
CA HIS A 87 20.29 6.52 4.56
C HIS A 87 18.89 6.09 5.03
N PHE A 88 17.83 6.42 4.27
CA PHE A 88 16.47 5.97 4.58
C PHE A 88 16.22 4.50 4.21
N VAL A 89 16.76 4.02 3.09
CA VAL A 89 16.63 2.63 2.66
C VAL A 89 17.28 1.67 3.66
N GLU A 90 18.42 2.02 4.22
CA GLU A 90 19.14 1.19 5.19
C GLU A 90 18.50 1.21 6.59
N ASN A 91 17.76 2.27 6.92
CA ASN A 91 17.12 2.41 8.21
C ASN A 91 16.09 1.29 8.48
N LYS A 92 16.17 0.65 9.65
CA LYS A 92 15.33 -0.50 10.01
C LYS A 92 13.84 -0.19 10.22
N PHE A 93 13.51 1.06 10.56
CA PHE A 93 12.13 1.53 10.77
C PHE A 93 11.43 1.89 9.47
N THR A 94 12.22 2.24 8.46
CA THR A 94 11.69 2.69 7.18
C THR A 94 11.07 1.53 6.43
N TRP A 95 9.79 1.64 6.13
CA TRP A 95 9.08 0.60 5.40
C TRP A 95 8.89 0.91 3.94
N TRP A 96 8.84 2.20 3.58
CA TRP A 96 8.72 2.63 2.21
C TRP A 96 9.49 3.91 1.94
N VAL A 97 10.14 3.96 0.77
CA VAL A 97 10.86 5.12 0.25
C VAL A 97 10.54 5.24 -1.24
N GLY A 98 10.07 6.42 -1.66
CA GLY A 98 9.82 6.73 -3.06
C GLY A 98 10.28 8.13 -3.42
N SER A 99 10.94 8.26 -4.57
CA SER A 99 11.24 9.56 -5.18
C SER A 99 10.16 9.93 -6.18
N PHE A 100 9.91 11.23 -6.30
CA PHE A 100 8.90 11.77 -7.21
C PHE A 100 9.47 12.93 -8.01
N GLU A 101 8.83 13.18 -9.15
CA GLU A 101 8.88 14.46 -9.84
C GLU A 101 7.60 15.21 -9.47
N GLY A 102 7.72 16.41 -8.89
CA GLY A 102 6.56 17.21 -8.50
C GLY A 102 6.82 18.08 -7.28
N GLU A 103 5.78 18.22 -6.44
CA GLU A 103 5.78 19.10 -5.27
C GLU A 103 6.85 18.74 -4.22
N TYR A 104 7.14 17.46 -4.07
CA TYR A 104 8.17 16.94 -3.17
C TYR A 104 9.05 15.93 -3.90
N ASP A 105 10.33 15.89 -3.56
CA ASP A 105 11.33 15.06 -4.23
C ASP A 105 11.39 13.63 -3.66
N LEU A 106 11.09 13.48 -2.35
CA LEU A 106 11.16 12.22 -1.64
C LEU A 106 10.01 12.11 -0.65
N ALA A 107 9.38 10.94 -0.56
CA ALA A 107 8.57 10.58 0.59
C ALA A 107 9.10 9.31 1.23
N VAL A 108 9.04 9.30 2.56
CA VAL A 108 9.52 8.20 3.40
C VAL A 108 8.45 7.89 4.41
N VAL A 109 8.21 6.60 4.64
CA VAL A 109 7.30 6.15 5.69
C VAL A 109 8.04 5.21 6.63
N VAL A 110 7.93 5.50 7.92
CA VAL A 110 8.59 4.76 9.01
C VAL A 110 7.57 4.18 9.97
N TRP A 111 7.85 2.98 10.47
CA TRP A 111 7.15 2.39 11.61
C TRP A 111 7.90 2.70 12.90
N ILE A 112 7.21 3.32 13.85
CA ILE A 112 7.81 3.78 15.12
C ILE A 112 7.04 3.20 16.30
N LYS A 113 7.73 2.68 17.31
CA LYS A 113 7.07 2.20 18.55
C LYS A 113 6.79 3.35 19.51
N ASN A 114 7.67 4.35 19.53
CA ASN A 114 7.56 5.53 20.36
C ASN A 114 8.21 6.74 19.67
N LEU A 115 7.85 7.93 20.12
CA LEU A 115 8.36 9.19 19.54
C LEU A 115 9.85 9.41 19.81
N GLN A 116 10.40 8.87 20.89
CA GLN A 116 11.82 9.03 21.23
C GLN A 116 12.73 8.33 20.22
N GLU A 117 12.36 7.11 19.81
CA GLU A 117 13.07 6.33 18.79
C GLU A 117 13.08 7.07 17.45
N PHE A 118 11.95 7.65 17.07
CA PHE A 118 11.86 8.51 15.89
C PHE A 118 12.73 9.76 16.03
N TYR A 119 12.64 10.47 17.16
CA TYR A 119 13.38 11.70 17.40
C TYR A 119 14.89 11.50 17.27
N SER A 120 15.45 10.46 17.90
CA SER A 120 16.88 10.16 17.81
C SER A 120 17.33 9.89 16.37
N PHE A 121 16.53 9.14 15.60
CA PHE A 121 16.78 8.91 14.18
C PHE A 121 16.71 10.20 13.37
N TRP A 122 15.66 11.01 13.58
CA TRP A 122 15.44 12.24 12.84
C TRP A 122 16.50 13.29 13.13
N GLU A 123 16.90 13.46 14.39
CA GLU A 123 18.00 14.35 14.79
C GLU A 123 19.31 13.97 14.09
N SER A 124 19.64 12.68 14.05
CA SER A 124 20.83 12.19 13.33
C SER A 124 20.77 12.46 11.82
N THR A 125 19.57 12.39 11.25
CA THR A 125 19.31 12.67 9.84
C THR A 125 19.52 14.15 9.54
N LEU A 126 18.95 15.04 10.35
CA LEU A 126 19.08 16.48 10.17
C LEU A 126 20.53 16.97 10.36
N LYS A 127 21.28 16.42 11.32
CA LYS A 127 22.70 16.76 11.51
C LYS A 127 23.52 16.56 10.22
N LYS A 128 23.18 15.56 9.41
CA LYS A 128 23.87 15.27 8.14
C LYS A 128 23.28 16.02 6.95
N TYR A 129 21.95 16.04 6.85
CA TYR A 129 21.27 16.36 5.59
C TYR A 129 20.39 17.62 5.63
N HIS A 130 20.22 18.27 6.79
CA HIS A 130 19.31 19.43 6.92
C HIS A 130 19.63 20.56 5.92
N LYS A 131 20.91 20.82 5.63
CA LYS A 131 21.32 21.83 4.64
C LYS A 131 20.78 21.57 3.22
N TYR A 132 20.43 20.32 2.92
CA TYR A 132 19.86 19.89 1.66
C TYR A 132 18.33 19.79 1.66
N PHE A 133 17.67 20.03 2.79
CA PHE A 133 16.21 19.97 2.89
C PHE A 133 15.65 21.38 2.94
N LYS A 134 14.99 21.80 1.86
CA LYS A 134 14.27 23.08 1.78
C LYS A 134 13.05 23.08 2.68
N GLN A 135 12.32 21.97 2.66
CA GLN A 135 11.07 21.80 3.42
C GLN A 135 10.93 20.34 3.84
N GLN A 136 10.34 20.13 5.01
CA GLN A 136 9.95 18.81 5.51
C GLN A 136 8.50 18.88 5.98
N MET A 137 7.69 17.91 5.55
CA MET A 137 6.25 17.89 5.86
C MET A 137 5.92 16.55 6.46
N PHE A 138 5.32 16.55 7.64
CA PHE A 138 4.98 15.32 8.37
C PHE A 138 3.49 15.02 8.27
N SER A 139 3.18 13.73 8.23
CA SER A 139 1.83 13.20 8.18
C SER A 139 1.76 11.90 8.99
N LEU A 140 0.90 11.86 9.99
CA LEU A 140 0.64 10.67 10.80
C LEU A 140 -0.64 10.00 10.31
N TYR A 141 -0.61 8.69 10.10
CA TYR A 141 -1.80 7.96 9.64
C TYR A 141 -2.77 7.76 10.79
N GLU A 142 -3.95 8.37 10.70
CA GLU A 142 -5.09 8.12 11.59
C GLU A 142 -5.82 6.85 11.15
N GLN A 143 -6.11 6.72 9.86
CA GLN A 143 -6.88 5.62 9.31
C GLN A 143 -6.57 5.42 7.83
N LEU A 144 -6.29 4.17 7.45
CA LEU A 144 -6.04 3.74 6.08
C LEU A 144 -7.19 2.85 5.60
N ARG A 145 -7.87 3.27 4.54
CA ARG A 145 -8.94 2.50 3.90
C ARG A 145 -8.45 1.99 2.56
N LEU A 146 -8.41 0.67 2.38
CA LEU A 146 -7.95 0.05 1.15
C LEU A 146 -9.13 -0.50 0.34
N PHE A 147 -9.07 -0.27 -0.97
CA PHE A 147 -10.14 -0.61 -1.90
C PHE A 147 -9.68 -1.68 -2.89
N ARG A 148 -10.64 -2.50 -3.31
CA ARG A 148 -10.43 -3.49 -4.38
C ARG A 148 -10.18 -2.79 -5.71
N HIS A 149 -9.29 -3.36 -6.50
CA HIS A 149 -8.88 -2.84 -7.80
C HIS A 149 -9.96 -3.10 -8.87
N SER A 150 -11.10 -2.45 -8.67
CA SER A 150 -12.35 -2.70 -9.38
C SER A 150 -12.27 -2.32 -10.85
N PHE A 151 -11.37 -1.41 -11.21
CA PHE A 151 -11.05 -1.08 -12.60
C PHE A 151 -10.54 -2.28 -13.44
N LEU A 152 -10.10 -3.37 -12.80
CA LEU A 152 -9.78 -4.62 -13.50
C LEU A 152 -11.04 -5.31 -14.05
N MET A 153 -12.19 -5.11 -13.42
CA MET A 153 -13.48 -5.69 -13.76
C MET A 153 -14.27 -4.72 -14.66
N ILE A 154 -13.83 -4.53 -15.90
CA ILE A 154 -14.36 -3.54 -16.87
C ILE A 154 -15.89 -3.62 -16.99
N GLY A 155 -16.62 -2.79 -16.22
CA GLY A 155 -18.09 -2.75 -16.19
C GLY A 155 -18.79 -3.84 -15.35
N GLU A 156 -18.04 -4.76 -14.73
CA GLU A 156 -18.57 -5.96 -14.07
C GLU A 156 -18.20 -6.03 -12.58
N TYR A 157 -18.24 -4.90 -11.86
CA TYR A 157 -17.98 -4.88 -10.42
C TYR A 157 -19.18 -4.34 -9.64
N ASN A 158 -19.37 -4.90 -8.45
CA ASN A 158 -20.35 -4.40 -7.51
C ASN A 158 -19.80 -3.14 -6.82
N LYS A 159 -20.37 -1.98 -7.13
CA LYS A 159 -19.98 -0.69 -6.52
C LYS A 159 -20.07 -0.69 -4.99
N LYS A 160 -20.97 -1.47 -4.40
CA LYS A 160 -21.15 -1.54 -2.93
C LYS A 160 -20.10 -2.40 -2.23
N ASP A 161 -19.35 -3.20 -2.98
CA ASP A 161 -18.43 -4.21 -2.46
C ASP A 161 -16.99 -3.87 -2.89
N ARG A 162 -16.53 -2.66 -2.54
CA ARG A 162 -15.20 -2.17 -2.92
C ARG A 162 -14.24 -2.03 -1.76
N GLU A 163 -14.72 -1.56 -0.63
CA GLU A 163 -13.90 -1.43 0.56
C GLU A 163 -13.52 -2.83 1.05
N LYS A 164 -12.22 -3.05 1.25
CA LYS A 164 -11.71 -4.38 1.56
C LYS A 164 -11.42 -4.52 3.04
N PHE A 165 -10.63 -3.59 3.59
CA PHE A 165 -10.30 -3.54 5.00
C PHE A 165 -9.83 -2.13 5.37
N GLU A 166 -9.91 -1.85 6.66
CA GLU A 166 -9.53 -0.61 7.30
C GLU A 166 -8.42 -0.91 8.32
N ILE A 167 -7.38 -0.07 8.32
CA ILE A 167 -6.33 -0.08 9.33
C ILE A 167 -6.42 1.24 10.08
N THR A 168 -6.71 1.19 11.37
CA THR A 168 -6.90 2.39 12.18
C THR A 168 -5.79 2.52 13.22
N GLY A 169 -5.12 3.66 13.18
CA GLY A 169 -4.06 4.03 14.10
C GLY A 169 -4.57 4.22 15.53
N GLY A 170 -3.69 4.08 16.51
CA GLY A 170 -4.03 4.22 17.93
C GLY A 170 -4.86 3.07 18.52
N GLY A 171 -5.09 1.99 17.77
CA GLY A 171 -5.78 0.80 18.24
C GLY A 171 -5.05 0.06 19.37
N LYS A 172 -5.78 -0.82 20.07
CA LYS A 172 -5.22 -1.64 21.15
C LYS A 172 -4.13 -2.57 20.60
N LYS A 173 -2.91 -2.42 21.09
CA LYS A 173 -1.83 -3.38 20.86
C LYS A 173 -2.28 -4.77 21.31
N LEU A 174 -2.18 -5.74 20.42
CA LEU A 174 -2.47 -7.14 20.72
C LEU A 174 -1.20 -7.85 21.19
N LYS A 175 -1.38 -8.89 22.00
CA LYS A 175 -0.27 -9.71 22.48
C LYS A 175 0.12 -10.69 21.38
N THR A 176 1.33 -10.52 20.86
CA THR A 176 1.99 -11.45 19.92
C THR A 176 3.33 -11.85 20.49
N ASP A 177 3.74 -13.10 20.29
CA ASP A 177 5.06 -13.58 20.70
C ASP A 177 6.09 -13.51 19.56
N GLU A 178 7.32 -13.95 19.82
CA GLU A 178 8.39 -13.94 18.82
C GLU A 178 8.09 -14.87 17.64
N ILE A 179 7.45 -16.02 17.90
CA ILE A 179 7.07 -16.99 16.87
C ILE A 179 6.03 -16.39 15.93
N ASP A 180 5.03 -15.68 16.46
CA ASP A 180 4.05 -14.95 15.65
C ASP A 180 4.74 -13.94 14.73
N PHE A 181 5.71 -13.18 15.24
CA PHE A 181 6.50 -12.25 14.41
C PHE A 181 7.35 -12.96 13.34
N GLN A 182 7.93 -14.12 13.64
CA GLN A 182 8.69 -14.91 12.68
C GLN A 182 7.78 -15.47 11.56
N ILE A 183 6.58 -15.95 11.92
CA ILE A 183 5.55 -16.38 10.97
C ILE A 183 5.14 -15.21 10.07
N LEU A 184 4.79 -14.07 10.66
CA LEU A 184 4.44 -12.85 9.94
C LEU A 184 5.58 -12.40 9.02
N SER A 185 6.84 -12.51 9.46
CA SER A 185 8.02 -12.15 8.67
C SER A 185 8.22 -13.01 7.43
N LEU A 186 7.89 -14.30 7.52
CA LEU A 186 7.92 -15.22 6.38
C LEU A 186 6.76 -14.96 5.41
N LEU A 187 5.55 -14.76 5.94
CA LEU A 187 4.35 -14.48 5.15
C LEU A 187 4.36 -13.10 4.49
N ALA A 188 4.95 -12.09 5.13
CA ALA A 188 5.09 -10.74 4.59
C ALA A 188 5.88 -10.74 3.27
N LYS A 189 6.92 -11.58 3.18
CA LYS A 189 7.79 -11.71 1.99
C LYS A 189 7.18 -12.61 0.91
N ASN A 190 6.40 -13.61 1.31
CA ASN A 190 5.74 -14.52 0.39
C ASN A 190 4.44 -15.03 1.00
N ALA A 191 3.32 -14.40 0.63
CA ALA A 191 1.99 -14.79 1.09
C ALA A 191 1.60 -16.22 0.70
N ARG A 192 2.25 -16.82 -0.32
CA ARG A 192 1.98 -18.19 -0.78
C ARG A 192 2.98 -19.23 -0.28
N ILE A 193 3.87 -18.87 0.65
CA ILE A 193 4.77 -19.87 1.27
C ILE A 193 3.93 -21.03 1.85
N PRO A 194 4.27 -22.30 1.55
CA PRO A 194 3.56 -23.44 2.11
C PRO A 194 3.74 -23.51 3.62
N THR A 195 2.67 -23.80 4.36
CA THR A 195 2.72 -23.87 5.83
C THR A 195 3.75 -24.89 6.32
N VAL A 196 3.92 -26.01 5.61
CA VAL A 196 4.97 -27.00 5.91
C VAL A 196 6.38 -26.42 5.87
N ARG A 197 6.66 -25.48 4.95
CA ARG A 197 7.96 -24.81 4.88
C ARG A 197 8.17 -23.81 6.01
N ILE A 198 7.10 -23.18 6.49
CA ILE A 198 7.19 -22.35 7.70
C ILE A 198 7.50 -23.24 8.91
N ALA A 199 6.77 -24.36 9.05
CA ALA A 199 6.95 -25.33 10.12
C ALA A 199 8.38 -25.89 10.18
N GLU A 200 8.93 -26.31 9.03
CA GLU A 200 10.33 -26.73 8.90
C GLU A 200 11.32 -25.63 9.34
N LYS A 201 11.09 -24.38 8.94
CA LYS A 201 12.01 -23.26 9.26
C LYS A 201 12.01 -22.86 10.73
N LEU A 202 10.89 -23.05 11.41
CA LEU A 202 10.72 -22.65 12.82
C LEU A 202 10.84 -23.83 13.78
N ASP A 203 11.15 -25.03 13.27
CA ASP A 203 11.20 -26.27 14.04
C ASP A 203 9.91 -26.54 14.85
N MET A 204 8.77 -26.44 14.15
CA MET A 204 7.43 -26.64 14.74
C MET A 204 6.59 -27.61 13.93
N THR A 205 5.50 -28.10 14.50
CA THR A 205 4.52 -28.90 13.75
C THR A 205 3.69 -28.02 12.81
N VAL A 206 3.24 -28.61 11.69
CA VAL A 206 2.36 -27.94 10.73
C VAL A 206 1.09 -27.41 11.41
N ASP A 207 0.49 -28.20 12.31
CA ASP A 207 -0.73 -27.83 13.03
C ASP A 207 -0.52 -26.62 13.94
N THR A 208 0.63 -26.53 14.60
CA THR A 208 0.96 -25.36 15.45
C THR A 208 1.05 -24.09 14.60
N ILE A 209 1.72 -24.15 13.45
CA ILE A 209 1.82 -23.00 12.55
C ILE A 209 0.45 -22.64 11.97
N LEU A 210 -0.35 -23.62 11.55
CA LEU A 210 -1.72 -23.36 11.05
C LEU A 210 -2.58 -22.67 12.09
N SER A 211 -2.58 -23.16 13.34
CA SER A 211 -3.34 -22.55 14.44
C SER A 211 -2.90 -21.11 14.71
N ARG A 212 -1.59 -20.82 14.64
CA ARG A 212 -1.06 -19.47 14.83
C ARG A 212 -1.46 -18.53 13.69
N ILE A 213 -1.37 -18.97 12.43
CA ILE A 213 -1.83 -18.19 11.27
C ILE A 213 -3.32 -17.88 11.39
N GLN A 214 -4.14 -18.88 11.72
CA GLN A 214 -5.58 -18.70 11.92
C GLN A 214 -5.90 -17.72 13.06
N ASN A 215 -5.13 -17.76 14.15
CA ASN A 215 -5.27 -16.80 15.24
C ASN A 215 -4.85 -15.38 14.82
N LEU A 216 -3.77 -15.23 14.04
CA LEU A 216 -3.35 -13.92 13.51
C LEU A 216 -4.37 -13.35 12.50
N GLU A 217 -5.04 -14.21 11.74
CA GLU A 217 -6.16 -13.84 10.86
C GLU A 217 -7.40 -13.45 11.68
N SER A 218 -7.78 -14.22 12.71
CA SER A 218 -8.97 -13.95 13.53
C SER A 218 -8.84 -12.68 14.38
N LEU A 219 -7.61 -12.30 14.72
CA LEU A 219 -7.27 -11.04 15.37
C LEU A 219 -7.16 -9.86 14.40
N ASP A 220 -7.37 -10.08 13.10
CA ASP A 220 -7.20 -9.12 12.02
C ASP A 220 -5.80 -8.46 12.05
N ILE A 221 -4.79 -9.21 12.52
CA ILE A 221 -3.37 -8.83 12.37
C ILE A 221 -2.94 -9.12 10.94
N ILE A 222 -3.30 -10.30 10.41
CA ILE A 222 -3.25 -10.58 8.98
C ILE A 222 -4.61 -10.19 8.40
N GLN A 223 -4.63 -9.13 7.59
CA GLN A 223 -5.89 -8.61 7.02
C GLN A 223 -6.16 -9.12 5.60
N ALA A 224 -5.12 -9.41 4.84
CA ALA A 224 -5.27 -9.91 3.48
C ALA A 224 -3.99 -10.56 2.94
N TYR A 225 -4.18 -11.40 1.92
CA TYR A 225 -3.12 -11.88 1.03
C TYR A 225 -3.35 -11.26 -0.35
N ARG A 226 -2.39 -10.51 -0.86
CA ARG A 226 -2.51 -9.75 -2.12
C ARG A 226 -1.37 -10.07 -3.09
N ILE A 227 -1.45 -9.47 -4.27
CA ILE A 227 -0.43 -9.50 -5.31
C ILE A 227 0.11 -8.09 -5.54
N ASN A 228 1.41 -7.98 -5.79
CA ASN A 228 2.03 -6.76 -6.29
C ASN A 228 2.02 -6.82 -7.83
N VAL A 229 1.29 -5.91 -8.45
CA VAL A 229 1.09 -5.89 -9.91
C VAL A 229 1.74 -4.65 -10.49
N ASP A 230 2.48 -4.83 -11.59
CA ASP A 230 2.93 -3.72 -12.43
C ASP A 230 1.76 -3.22 -13.28
N TYR A 231 1.07 -2.22 -12.75
CA TYR A 231 -0.07 -1.61 -13.43
C TYR A 231 0.32 -0.76 -14.64
N VAL A 232 1.58 -0.31 -14.74
CA VAL A 232 2.08 0.43 -15.91
C VAL A 232 2.07 -0.47 -17.14
N LYS A 233 2.39 -1.76 -16.99
CA LYS A 233 2.26 -2.75 -18.07
C LYS A 233 0.82 -2.97 -18.55
N LEU A 234 -0.15 -2.67 -17.69
CA LEU A 234 -1.59 -2.68 -17.98
C LEU A 234 -2.11 -1.30 -18.48
N GLY A 235 -1.24 -0.30 -18.59
CA GLY A 235 -1.52 1.09 -18.97
C GLY A 235 -2.25 1.90 -17.91
N TYR A 236 -1.97 1.62 -16.64
CA TYR A 236 -2.38 2.47 -15.54
C TYR A 236 -1.15 2.95 -14.78
N HIS A 237 -1.23 4.20 -14.37
CA HIS A 237 -0.22 4.93 -13.62
C HIS A 237 -0.76 5.13 -12.19
N LEU A 238 0.13 5.05 -11.21
CA LEU A 238 -0.23 5.37 -9.83
C LEU A 238 -0.22 6.88 -9.66
N PHE A 239 -1.36 7.47 -9.33
CA PHE A 239 -1.47 8.87 -8.93
C PHE A 239 -1.72 8.96 -7.44
N LYS A 240 -0.86 9.70 -6.75
CA LYS A 240 -1.09 10.11 -5.38
C LYS A 240 -1.60 11.54 -5.39
N VAL A 241 -2.81 11.74 -4.87
CA VAL A 241 -3.51 13.02 -4.82
C VAL A 241 -3.70 13.42 -3.37
N ASN A 242 -3.21 14.60 -3.02
CA ASN A 242 -3.33 15.15 -1.68
C ASN A 242 -4.31 16.33 -1.72
N LEU A 243 -5.34 16.29 -0.88
CA LEU A 243 -6.40 17.31 -0.81
C LEU A 243 -6.28 18.13 0.47
N THR A 244 -6.54 19.43 0.34
CA THR A 244 -6.91 20.30 1.45
C THR A 244 -8.37 20.70 1.32
N LEU A 245 -9.05 20.84 2.45
CA LEU A 245 -10.48 21.13 2.52
C LEU A 245 -10.71 22.52 3.12
N ASN A 246 -11.69 23.25 2.60
CA ASN A 246 -12.18 24.48 3.23
C ASN A 246 -13.06 24.15 4.44
N ASP A 247 -13.98 23.20 4.29
CA ASP A 247 -14.86 22.71 5.35
C ASP A 247 -14.51 21.27 5.73
N TYR A 248 -13.70 21.15 6.78
CA TYR A 248 -13.31 19.85 7.33
C TYR A 248 -14.51 19.01 7.81
N SER A 249 -15.64 19.63 8.17
CA SER A 249 -16.84 18.91 8.63
C SER A 249 -17.44 18.02 7.54
N ASN A 250 -17.21 18.35 6.27
CA ASN A 250 -17.70 17.59 5.12
C ASN A 250 -16.75 16.47 4.67
N ARG A 251 -15.58 16.31 5.30
CA ARG A 251 -14.59 15.25 5.00
C ARG A 251 -15.22 13.85 4.88
N GLY A 252 -16.12 13.50 5.79
CA GLY A 252 -16.83 12.21 5.75
C GLY A 252 -17.74 12.03 4.53
N LYS A 253 -18.41 13.10 4.07
CA LYS A 253 -19.25 13.08 2.86
C LYS A 253 -18.41 12.89 1.61
N ILE A 254 -17.28 13.60 1.53
CA ILE A 254 -16.31 13.51 0.43
C ILE A 254 -15.76 12.08 0.33
N ILE A 255 -15.27 11.52 1.44
CA ILE A 255 -14.81 10.13 1.50
C ILE A 255 -15.89 9.16 1.03
N ASN A 256 -17.14 9.35 1.47
CA ASN A 256 -18.26 8.48 1.11
C ASN A 256 -18.66 8.57 -0.37
N TYR A 257 -18.35 9.67 -1.04
CA TYR A 257 -18.51 9.81 -2.48
C TYR A 257 -17.36 9.14 -3.23
N ILE A 258 -16.12 9.50 -2.92
CA ILE A 258 -14.91 9.06 -3.63
C ILE A 258 -14.72 7.54 -3.57
N LYS A 259 -15.13 6.89 -2.46
CA LYS A 259 -14.99 5.42 -2.28
C LYS A 259 -15.65 4.57 -3.37
N TYR A 260 -16.56 5.13 -4.16
CA TYR A 260 -17.22 4.42 -5.25
C TYR A 260 -16.48 4.51 -6.60
N ASN A 261 -15.46 5.37 -6.72
CA ASN A 261 -14.66 5.50 -7.94
C ASN A 261 -13.79 4.25 -8.17
N PRO A 262 -14.00 3.46 -9.25
CA PRO A 262 -13.35 2.16 -9.46
C PRO A 262 -11.82 2.18 -9.49
N HIS A 263 -11.23 3.35 -9.74
CA HIS A 263 -9.80 3.56 -9.83
C HIS A 263 -9.15 3.94 -8.49
N LEU A 264 -9.94 4.30 -7.48
CA LEU A 264 -9.46 4.54 -6.12
C LEU A 264 -8.93 3.24 -5.51
N ILE A 265 -7.72 3.32 -4.98
CA ILE A 265 -6.98 2.21 -4.36
C ILE A 265 -6.92 2.37 -2.85
N MET A 266 -6.74 3.60 -2.38
CA MET A 266 -6.51 3.88 -0.98
C MET A 266 -6.99 5.29 -0.62
N ILE A 267 -7.50 5.43 0.60
CA ILE A 267 -7.67 6.72 1.27
C ILE A 267 -6.88 6.65 2.57
N ASP A 268 -6.00 7.61 2.77
CA ASP A 268 -5.32 7.87 4.02
C ASP A 268 -5.92 9.12 4.67
N LYS A 269 -6.50 8.92 5.86
CA LYS A 269 -6.86 10.01 6.74
C LYS A 269 -5.62 10.32 7.56
N ALA A 270 -5.00 11.43 7.25
CA ALA A 270 -3.81 11.89 7.92
C ALA A 270 -4.14 12.95 8.98
N ILE A 271 -3.29 13.00 10.01
CA ILE A 271 -3.05 14.20 10.81
C ILE A 271 -1.75 14.79 10.26
N GLY A 272 -1.83 15.94 9.59
CA GLY A 272 -0.65 16.53 8.96
C GLY A 272 -1.00 17.66 8.01
N PHE A 273 -0.17 17.79 6.97
CA PHE A 273 -0.27 18.88 6.01
C PHE A 273 -1.49 18.80 5.07
N TYR A 274 -2.03 17.61 4.86
CA TYR A 274 -3.18 17.35 3.99
C TYR A 274 -4.32 16.72 4.78
N ASP A 275 -5.56 17.05 4.41
CA ASP A 275 -6.76 16.55 5.08
C ASP A 275 -7.15 15.15 4.61
N LEU A 276 -6.85 14.84 3.33
CA LEU A 276 -7.03 13.54 2.69
C LEU A 276 -5.88 13.27 1.72
N GLU A 277 -5.35 12.06 1.75
CA GLU A 277 -4.41 11.59 0.73
C GLU A 277 -5.00 10.37 0.04
N LEU A 278 -5.08 10.40 -1.28
CA LEU A 278 -5.80 9.46 -2.11
C LEU A 278 -4.83 8.83 -3.10
N ASP A 279 -4.88 7.51 -3.25
CA ASP A 279 -4.11 6.84 -4.29
C ASP A 279 -5.07 6.25 -5.34
N PHE A 280 -4.79 6.51 -6.61
CA PHE A 280 -5.56 6.04 -7.75
C PHE A 280 -4.67 5.33 -8.78
N HIS A 281 -5.23 4.32 -9.45
CA HIS A 281 -4.65 3.80 -10.70
C HIS A 281 -5.42 4.34 -11.91
N LEU A 282 -4.87 5.33 -12.59
CA LEU A 282 -5.51 6.04 -13.70
C LEU A 282 -4.72 5.86 -15.00
N LYS A 283 -5.35 6.12 -16.14
CA LYS A 283 -4.70 5.87 -17.44
C LYS A 283 -3.66 6.92 -17.79
N ASN A 284 -3.89 8.17 -17.38
CA ASN A 284 -3.10 9.34 -17.74
C ASN A 284 -3.61 10.56 -16.93
N LEU A 285 -2.98 11.71 -17.17
CA LEU A 285 -3.35 12.99 -16.55
C LEU A 285 -4.76 13.46 -16.91
N ASP A 286 -5.26 13.20 -18.11
CA ASP A 286 -6.63 13.61 -18.49
C ASP A 286 -7.69 12.82 -17.70
N HIS A 287 -7.41 11.55 -17.41
CA HIS A 287 -8.24 10.75 -16.52
C HIS A 287 -8.18 11.28 -15.08
N LEU A 288 -7.01 11.72 -14.59
CA LEU A 288 -6.91 12.41 -13.30
C LEU A 288 -7.75 13.69 -13.29
N ARG A 289 -7.61 14.55 -14.29
CA ARG A 289 -8.42 15.78 -14.42
C ARG A 289 -9.90 15.47 -14.33
N SER A 290 -10.37 14.50 -15.12
CA SER A 290 -11.79 14.09 -15.11
C SER A 290 -12.26 13.62 -13.72
N VAL A 291 -11.42 12.90 -12.97
CA VAL A 291 -11.74 12.48 -11.59
C VAL A 291 -11.78 13.67 -10.64
N MET A 292 -10.85 14.61 -10.78
CA MET A 292 -10.79 15.79 -9.91
C MET A 292 -11.89 16.80 -10.22
N ASP A 293 -12.27 16.96 -11.49
CA ASP A 293 -13.39 17.79 -11.91
C ASP A 293 -14.70 17.22 -11.35
N ASP A 294 -14.94 15.91 -11.44
CA ASP A 294 -16.11 15.25 -10.84
C ASP A 294 -16.20 15.47 -9.31
N ILE A 295 -15.07 15.38 -8.60
CA ILE A 295 -15.02 15.63 -7.15
C ILE A 295 -15.31 17.11 -6.86
N SER A 296 -14.71 18.03 -7.62
CA SER A 296 -14.83 19.47 -7.41
C SER A 296 -16.22 19.99 -7.78
N GLU A 297 -16.85 19.47 -8.83
CA GLU A 297 -18.24 19.76 -9.19
C GLU A 297 -19.20 19.27 -8.11
N LYS A 298 -18.91 18.14 -7.48
CA LYS A 298 -19.76 17.59 -6.42
C LYS A 298 -19.62 18.33 -5.08
N PHE A 299 -18.43 18.89 -4.82
CA PHE A 299 -18.05 19.52 -3.55
C PHE A 299 -17.33 20.87 -3.78
N PRO A 300 -17.96 21.84 -4.47
CA PRO A 300 -17.28 23.04 -4.97
C PRO A 300 -16.81 23.99 -3.88
N GLU A 301 -17.51 24.01 -2.74
CA GLU A 301 -17.13 24.86 -1.59
C GLU A 301 -16.21 24.13 -0.61
N ASP A 302 -16.15 22.79 -0.66
CA ASP A 302 -15.41 21.99 0.32
C ASP A 302 -13.96 21.73 -0.09
N ILE A 303 -13.67 21.58 -1.38
CA ILE A 303 -12.31 21.34 -1.87
C ILE A 303 -11.58 22.69 -1.99
N ASN A 304 -10.51 22.88 -1.22
CA ASN A 304 -9.68 24.07 -1.31
C ASN A 304 -8.71 23.94 -2.51
N CYS A 305 -7.81 22.97 -2.44
CA CYS A 305 -6.93 22.63 -3.54
C CYS A 305 -6.53 21.16 -3.51
N TYR A 306 -5.91 20.70 -4.59
CA TYR A 306 -5.25 19.43 -4.63
C TYR A 306 -3.86 19.54 -5.25
N ASN A 307 -2.94 18.74 -4.73
CA ASN A 307 -1.64 18.49 -5.34
C ASN A 307 -1.55 17.01 -5.70
N PHE A 308 -0.71 16.68 -6.68
CA PHE A 308 -0.48 15.29 -7.02
C PHE A 308 0.96 15.03 -7.45
N VAL A 309 1.36 13.78 -7.28
CA VAL A 309 2.55 13.17 -7.86
C VAL A 309 2.14 11.84 -8.47
N HIS A 310 2.93 11.32 -9.41
CA HIS A 310 2.63 10.03 -10.03
C HIS A 310 3.87 9.16 -10.21
N ASP A 311 3.64 7.86 -10.29
CA ASP A 311 4.63 6.81 -10.56
C ASP A 311 5.97 6.99 -9.82
N PRO A 312 5.97 6.93 -8.47
CA PRO A 312 7.20 7.05 -7.70
C PRO A 312 8.25 6.04 -8.15
N ILE A 313 9.50 6.51 -8.25
CA ILE A 313 10.64 5.60 -8.28
C ILE A 313 10.75 4.99 -6.88
N LYS A 314 10.36 3.72 -6.78
CA LYS A 314 10.31 2.99 -5.52
C LYS A 314 11.70 2.46 -5.16
N HIS A 315 12.26 2.97 -4.07
CA HIS A 315 13.59 2.58 -3.56
C HIS A 315 13.50 1.50 -2.49
N LYS A 316 12.43 1.49 -1.70
CA LYS A 316 12.18 0.47 -0.68
C LYS A 316 10.69 0.24 -0.48
N MET A 317 10.34 -1.02 -0.24
CA MET A 317 9.01 -1.43 0.23
C MET A 317 9.16 -2.74 0.99
N VAL A 318 8.83 -2.73 2.29
CA VAL A 318 8.75 -3.92 3.14
C VAL A 318 7.38 -3.95 3.80
N TYR A 319 6.88 -5.15 4.09
CA TYR A 319 5.50 -5.38 4.55
C TYR A 319 5.39 -5.72 6.04
N ILE A 320 6.51 -5.71 6.76
CA ILE A 320 6.55 -5.90 8.22
C ILE A 320 7.82 -5.24 8.81
N PRO A 321 7.74 -4.65 10.02
CA PRO A 321 8.91 -4.11 10.70
C PRO A 321 9.99 -5.17 10.92
N LYS A 322 11.26 -4.79 10.78
CA LYS A 322 12.38 -5.62 11.27
C LYS A 322 12.44 -5.49 12.80
N GLN A 323 12.66 -6.61 13.50
CA GLN A 323 12.94 -6.58 14.94
C GLN A 323 14.34 -6.02 15.21
#